data_AF-A0A6B2LDC7-F1
#
_entry.id   AF-A0A6B2LDC7-F1
#
_cell.length_a   1.000
_cell.length_b   1.000
_cell.length_c   1.000
_cell.angle_alpha   90.00
_cell.angle_beta   90.00
_cell.angle_gamma   90.00
#
_symmetry.space_group_name_H-M   'P 1'
#
loop_
_entity.id
_entity.type
_entity.pdbx_description
1 polymer ?
#
loop_
_entity_poly.entity_id
_entity_poly.type
_entity_poly.pdbx_seq_one_letter_code
_entity_poly.pdbx_strand_id
1 'polypeptide(L)'
;MVDHNVLSLPVLNQKGKYYGIIEMFDLVEYVTALFSDLGAMKLIDLEKLLNSEKTFVSATVRDVLKRPLSSRNPFRPINRGFSLFTAWEILGLGGVNRIPITNENGEICDIITQSMLVDFLWQNIEKIGAVAETKISDFKGAESEEVSSIPPTTKAINAFREMVRTEKAGLAVVDENGKLLDNMSVRDLRGIHTDAQVFWRLWSPVNEYKEMARKEFPDKTPAALVFVLPTDSLFTVVEKMAKLHIHRIYVVDSAESLTPLRVITQTDLLKEVLLNQK
;
A
#
# COMPACT_ATOMS: atom_id res chain seq x y z
N MET A 1 11.99 5.82 7.80
CA MET A 1 11.31 4.90 6.86
C MET A 1 11.69 5.19 5.41
N VAL A 2 11.60 6.46 4.96
CA VAL A 2 12.01 6.89 3.60
C VAL A 2 13.48 6.55 3.30
N ASP A 3 14.41 6.98 4.15
CA ASP A 3 15.86 6.80 3.92
C ASP A 3 16.30 5.34 3.83
N HIS A 4 15.63 4.46 4.58
CA HIS A 4 15.88 3.01 4.56
C HIS A 4 15.01 2.27 3.52
N ASN A 5 14.22 3.00 2.72
CA ASN A 5 13.28 2.46 1.73
C ASN A 5 12.29 1.41 2.29
N VAL A 6 11.97 1.46 3.58
CA VAL A 6 11.02 0.52 4.22
C VAL A 6 9.61 1.12 4.31
N LEU A 7 8.59 0.26 4.25
CA LEU A 7 7.17 0.64 4.30
C LEU A 7 6.52 0.39 5.66
N SER A 8 7.24 -0.28 6.55
CA SER A 8 6.80 -0.53 7.92
C SER A 8 7.97 -0.91 8.82
N LEU A 9 7.80 -0.71 10.13
CA LEU A 9 8.80 -1.07 11.14
C LEU A 9 8.15 -1.63 12.41
N PRO A 10 8.71 -2.70 13.01
CA PRO A 10 8.27 -3.14 14.32
C PRO A 10 8.67 -2.08 15.35
N VAL A 11 7.76 -1.79 16.25
CA VAL A 11 7.95 -0.83 17.34
C VAL A 11 8.12 -1.62 18.61
N LEU A 12 9.22 -1.38 19.32
CA LEU A 12 9.47 -1.91 20.64
C LEU A 12 9.21 -0.82 21.68
N ASN A 13 8.70 -1.20 22.84
CA ASN A 13 8.63 -0.30 23.98
C ASN A 13 10.02 -0.17 24.65
N GLN A 14 10.13 0.72 25.65
CA GLN A 14 11.37 0.97 26.38
C GLN A 14 11.94 -0.27 27.09
N LYS A 15 11.13 -1.33 27.28
CA LYS A 15 11.56 -2.61 27.86
C LYS A 15 11.97 -3.63 26.81
N GLY A 16 12.11 -3.23 25.54
CA GLY A 16 12.44 -4.10 24.42
C GLY A 16 11.29 -5.04 23.99
N LYS A 17 10.10 -4.90 24.57
CA LYS A 17 8.95 -5.75 24.19
C LYS A 17 8.25 -5.16 22.98
N TYR A 18 7.73 -6.03 22.12
CA TYR A 18 6.90 -5.62 21.00
C TYR A 18 5.71 -4.77 21.47
N TYR A 19 5.55 -3.62 20.81
CA TYR A 19 4.47 -2.70 21.04
C TYR A 19 3.45 -2.76 19.89
N GLY A 20 3.93 -2.75 18.64
CA GLY A 20 3.11 -2.76 17.43
C GLY A 20 3.99 -2.68 16.19
N ILE A 21 3.39 -2.44 15.02
CA ILE A 21 4.13 -2.06 13.81
C ILE A 21 3.61 -0.72 13.32
N ILE A 22 4.50 0.20 12.95
CA ILE A 22 4.13 1.40 12.21
C ILE A 22 4.16 1.14 10.70
N GLU A 23 3.14 1.61 9.97
CA GLU A 23 2.99 1.54 8.52
C GLU A 23 2.91 2.92 7.85
N MET A 24 3.04 2.92 6.52
CA MET A 24 2.64 4.07 5.71
C MET A 24 1.19 4.49 5.94
N PHE A 25 0.27 3.57 6.23
CA PHE A 25 -1.13 3.94 6.48
C PHE A 25 -1.28 4.76 7.76
N ASP A 26 -0.58 4.40 8.85
CA ASP A 26 -0.59 5.18 10.09
C ASP A 26 -0.03 6.59 9.87
N LEU A 27 1.01 6.72 9.04
CA LEU A 27 1.56 8.02 8.65
C LEU A 27 0.55 8.85 7.84
N VAL A 28 -0.19 8.22 6.92
CA VAL A 28 -1.26 8.88 6.15
C VAL A 28 -2.38 9.36 7.08
N GLU A 29 -2.83 8.51 8.01
CA GLU A 29 -3.85 8.88 9.01
C GLU A 29 -3.36 10.07 9.86
N TYR A 30 -2.13 10.01 10.34
CA TYR A 30 -1.54 11.09 11.12
C TYR A 30 -1.44 12.40 10.33
N VAL A 31 -0.89 12.37 9.11
CA VAL A 31 -0.74 13.55 8.26
C VAL A 31 -2.09 14.15 7.90
N THR A 32 -3.06 13.34 7.50
CA THR A 32 -4.40 13.84 7.11
C THR A 32 -5.15 14.46 8.29
N ALA A 33 -4.99 13.91 9.50
CA ALA A 33 -5.54 14.46 10.73
C ALA A 33 -4.83 15.76 11.13
N LEU A 34 -3.51 15.82 11.00
CA LEU A 34 -2.72 17.01 11.34
C LEU A 34 -3.13 18.23 10.50
N PHE A 35 -3.50 18.02 9.24
CA PHE A 35 -3.91 19.07 8.32
C PHE A 35 -5.44 19.20 8.16
N SER A 36 -6.25 18.57 9.02
CA SER A 36 -7.73 18.51 8.88
C SER A 36 -8.39 19.87 8.65
N ASP A 37 -7.85 20.92 9.27
CA ASP A 37 -8.48 22.25 9.33
C ASP A 37 -8.06 23.19 8.19
N LEU A 38 -7.19 22.74 7.27
CA LEU A 38 -6.62 23.55 6.17
C LEU A 38 -7.44 23.44 4.86
N GLY A 39 -8.76 23.47 4.99
CA GLY A 39 -9.71 23.21 3.89
C GLY A 39 -9.66 24.24 2.74
N ALA A 40 -9.30 25.49 3.00
CA ALA A 40 -9.26 26.55 1.98
C ALA A 40 -8.27 27.66 2.37
N MET A 41 -7.07 27.65 1.78
CA MET A 41 -5.96 28.60 2.01
C MET A 41 -6.43 30.07 2.14
N LYS A 42 -6.56 30.54 3.38
CA LYS A 42 -6.59 31.94 3.82
C LYS A 42 -5.25 32.29 4.47
N LEU A 43 -4.95 33.57 4.71
CA LEU A 43 -3.72 34.00 5.41
C LEU A 43 -3.56 33.36 6.81
N ILE A 44 -4.67 33.05 7.49
CA ILE A 44 -4.72 32.31 8.77
C ILE A 44 -4.17 30.87 8.64
N ASP A 45 -4.07 30.34 7.41
CA ASP A 45 -3.64 28.98 7.15
C ASP A 45 -2.12 28.83 7.08
N LEU A 46 -1.35 29.93 6.91
CA LEU A 46 0.11 29.85 6.87
C LEU A 46 0.71 29.60 8.26
N GLU A 47 0.24 30.28 9.30
CA GLU A 47 0.67 29.99 10.68
C GLU A 47 0.28 28.58 11.11
N LYS A 48 -0.93 28.14 10.75
CA LYS A 48 -1.39 26.78 11.00
C LYS A 48 -0.55 25.74 10.25
N LEU A 49 -0.19 26.02 9.00
CA LEU A 49 0.70 25.16 8.21
C LEU A 49 2.06 25.03 8.88
N LEU A 50 2.70 26.15 9.25
CA LEU A 50 3.99 26.17 9.94
C LEU A 50 3.95 25.45 11.30
N ASN A 51 2.86 25.61 12.06
CA ASN A 51 2.69 24.90 13.33
C ASN A 51 2.48 23.40 13.12
N SER A 52 1.73 23.03 12.09
CA SER A 52 1.53 21.63 11.70
C SER A 52 2.84 21.00 11.25
N GLU A 53 3.65 21.69 10.46
CA GLU A 53 5.01 21.27 10.07
C GLU A 53 5.89 21.01 11.30
N LYS A 54 5.95 21.95 12.25
CA LYS A 54 6.70 21.77 13.51
C LYS A 54 6.18 20.56 14.31
N THR A 55 4.86 20.37 14.34
CA THR A 55 4.22 19.24 15.02
C THR A 55 4.60 17.93 14.36
N PHE A 56 4.63 17.86 13.03
CA PHE A 56 5.06 16.68 12.28
C PHE A 56 6.53 16.35 12.56
N VAL A 57 7.43 17.33 12.50
CA VAL A 57 8.87 17.11 12.71
C VAL A 57 9.18 16.63 14.13
N SER A 58 8.41 17.10 15.12
CA SER A 58 8.56 16.70 16.52
C SER A 58 7.74 15.46 16.91
N ALA A 59 6.97 14.89 15.98
CA ALA A 59 6.12 13.74 16.23
C ALA A 59 6.94 12.50 16.60
N THR A 60 6.49 11.80 17.61
CA THR A 60 7.06 10.51 18.01
C THR A 60 6.28 9.36 17.40
N VAL A 61 6.87 8.16 17.43
CA VAL A 61 6.17 6.93 17.02
C VAL A 61 4.86 6.74 17.79
N ARG A 62 4.78 7.20 19.04
CA ARG A 62 3.55 7.12 19.86
C ARG A 62 2.44 8.02 19.32
N ASP A 63 2.78 9.18 18.77
CA ASP A 63 1.81 10.14 18.25
C ASP A 63 1.16 9.64 16.95
N VAL A 64 1.94 8.91 16.15
CA VAL A 64 1.50 8.30 14.89
C VAL A 64 0.77 6.97 15.15
N LEU A 65 1.39 6.06 15.91
CA LEU A 65 0.85 4.73 16.19
C LEU A 65 -0.13 4.75 17.37
N LYS A 66 -1.30 5.36 17.16
CA LYS A 66 -2.35 5.52 18.18
C LYS A 66 -2.99 4.20 18.60
N ARG A 67 -3.07 3.23 17.69
CA ARG A 67 -3.70 1.92 17.90
C ARG A 67 -2.73 0.80 17.53
N PRO A 68 -1.73 0.52 18.40
CA PRO A 68 -0.62 -0.38 18.06
C PRO A 68 -1.03 -1.83 17.83
N LEU A 69 -2.21 -2.23 18.30
CA LEU A 69 -2.82 -3.56 18.14
C LEU A 69 -4.24 -3.42 17.58
N SER A 70 -4.40 -2.70 16.47
CA SER A 70 -5.69 -2.54 15.79
C SER A 70 -6.10 -3.80 15.05
N SER A 71 -7.36 -3.87 14.60
CA SER A 71 -7.83 -4.91 13.67
C SER A 71 -7.02 -4.96 12.37
N ARG A 72 -6.43 -3.83 11.96
CA ARG A 72 -5.56 -3.71 10.78
C ARG A 72 -4.11 -4.13 11.05
N ASN A 73 -3.72 -4.22 12.32
CA ASN A 73 -2.37 -4.58 12.74
C ASN A 73 -2.37 -5.47 13.99
N PRO A 74 -3.06 -6.64 13.96
CA PRO A 74 -3.04 -7.56 15.08
C PRO A 74 -1.63 -8.12 15.27
N PHE A 75 -1.18 -8.25 16.52
CA PHE A 75 0.07 -8.94 16.80
C PHE A 75 -0.09 -10.44 16.60
N ARG A 76 0.42 -10.93 15.46
CA ARG A 76 0.42 -12.35 15.10
C ARG A 76 1.86 -12.79 14.78
N PRO A 77 2.76 -12.85 15.78
CA PRO A 77 4.12 -13.30 15.52
C PRO A 77 4.14 -14.79 15.21
N ILE A 78 5.13 -15.22 14.43
CA ILE A 78 5.44 -16.65 14.24
C ILE A 78 6.84 -16.91 14.77
N ASN A 79 7.03 -18.03 15.47
CA ASN A 79 8.36 -18.43 15.94
C ASN A 79 9.18 -19.01 14.78
N ARG A 80 10.52 -18.94 14.86
CA ARG A 80 11.37 -19.66 13.91
C ARG A 80 11.05 -21.16 13.96
N GLY A 81 11.04 -21.80 12.79
CA GLY A 81 10.75 -23.23 12.63
C GLY A 81 9.37 -23.55 12.06
N PHE A 82 8.45 -22.57 12.01
CA PHE A 82 7.20 -22.72 11.24
C PHE A 82 7.46 -22.67 9.74
N SER A 83 6.56 -23.30 8.97
CA SER A 83 6.67 -23.36 7.52
C SER A 83 6.30 -22.02 6.86
N LEU A 84 6.82 -21.79 5.65
CA LEU A 84 6.41 -20.65 4.83
C LEU A 84 4.92 -20.70 4.48
N PHE A 85 4.34 -21.91 4.42
CA PHE A 85 2.91 -22.10 4.20
C PHE A 85 2.08 -21.48 5.33
N THR A 86 2.48 -21.63 6.60
CA THR A 86 1.80 -20.96 7.72
C THR A 86 1.87 -19.44 7.59
N ALA A 87 3.01 -18.89 7.17
CA ALA A 87 3.12 -17.45 6.91
C ALA A 87 2.19 -17.02 5.76
N TRP A 88 2.02 -17.85 4.74
CA TRP A 88 1.12 -17.62 3.61
C TRP A 88 -0.34 -17.58 4.04
N GLU A 89 -0.79 -18.54 4.86
CA GLU A 89 -2.16 -18.56 5.41
C GLU A 89 -2.46 -17.30 6.21
N ILE A 90 -1.52 -16.89 7.07
CA ILE A 90 -1.70 -15.69 7.90
C ILE A 90 -1.71 -14.42 7.03
N LEU A 91 -0.86 -14.31 6.03
CA LEU A 91 -0.81 -13.13 5.14
C LEU A 91 -1.96 -13.06 4.14
N GLY A 92 -2.46 -14.19 3.65
CA GLY A 92 -3.54 -14.26 2.66
C GLY A 92 -4.94 -14.26 3.26
N LEU A 93 -5.12 -14.83 4.46
CA LEU A 93 -6.43 -14.99 5.11
C LEU A 93 -6.54 -14.24 6.45
N GLY A 94 -5.42 -13.90 7.07
CA GLY A 94 -5.38 -13.36 8.43
C GLY A 94 -5.58 -11.85 8.56
N GLY A 95 -5.76 -11.13 7.44
CA GLY A 95 -5.96 -9.68 7.43
C GLY A 95 -4.73 -8.88 7.86
N VAL A 96 -3.52 -9.43 7.68
CA VAL A 96 -2.25 -8.78 8.00
C VAL A 96 -1.35 -8.66 6.77
N ASN A 97 -0.63 -7.54 6.66
CA ASN A 97 0.31 -7.30 5.55
C ASN A 97 1.73 -7.84 5.82
N ARG A 98 2.03 -8.14 7.09
CA ARG A 98 3.34 -8.63 7.53
C ARG A 98 3.26 -9.37 8.86
N ILE A 99 4.27 -10.20 9.10
CA ILE A 99 4.37 -11.10 10.23
C ILE A 99 5.73 -10.91 10.89
N PRO A 100 5.78 -10.43 12.15
CA PRO A 100 7.00 -10.47 12.95
C PRO A 100 7.44 -11.91 13.20
N ILE A 101 8.71 -12.22 12.98
CA ILE A 101 9.30 -13.52 13.31
C ILE A 101 10.09 -13.40 14.61
N THR A 102 9.77 -14.26 15.57
CA THR A 102 10.45 -14.31 16.86
C THR A 102 11.44 -15.46 16.94
N ASN A 103 12.51 -15.30 17.72
CA ASN A 103 13.38 -16.40 18.12
C ASN A 103 12.80 -17.17 19.34
N GLU A 104 13.54 -18.16 19.83
CA GLU A 104 13.17 -18.97 21.00
C GLU A 104 13.00 -18.15 22.28
N ASN A 105 13.69 -17.00 22.38
CA ASN A 105 13.58 -16.06 23.50
C ASN A 105 12.37 -15.11 23.39
N GLY A 106 11.59 -15.22 22.30
CA GLY A 106 10.45 -14.33 22.02
C GLY A 106 10.85 -12.95 21.48
N GLU A 107 12.11 -12.77 21.07
CA GLU A 107 12.62 -11.52 20.51
C GLU A 107 12.37 -11.48 19.01
N ILE A 108 11.95 -10.32 18.49
CA ILE A 108 11.73 -10.15 17.05
C ILE A 108 13.08 -10.10 16.34
N CYS A 109 13.25 -11.00 15.39
CA CYS A 109 14.49 -11.17 14.64
C CYS A 109 14.31 -10.97 13.13
N ASP A 110 13.09 -11.06 12.61
CA ASP A 110 12.80 -10.90 11.18
C ASP A 110 11.34 -10.47 10.94
N ILE A 111 10.99 -10.13 9.69
CA ILE A 111 9.64 -9.83 9.25
C ILE A 111 9.40 -10.47 7.88
N ILE A 112 8.31 -11.23 7.76
CA ILE A 112 7.81 -11.71 6.46
C ILE A 112 6.70 -10.78 5.98
N THR A 113 6.73 -10.40 4.71
CA THR A 113 5.72 -9.52 4.08
C THR A 113 5.04 -10.20 2.91
N GLN A 114 3.87 -9.71 2.50
CA GLN A 114 3.18 -10.20 1.30
C GLN A 114 4.05 -10.06 0.03
N SER A 115 4.78 -8.95 -0.11
CA SER A 115 5.65 -8.74 -1.28
C SER A 115 6.77 -9.79 -1.36
N MET A 116 7.33 -10.22 -0.22
CA MET A 116 8.31 -11.32 -0.21
C MET A 116 7.70 -12.64 -0.68
N LEU A 117 6.44 -12.92 -0.32
CA LEU A 117 5.74 -14.11 -0.80
C LEU A 117 5.41 -14.03 -2.30
N VAL A 118 5.08 -12.84 -2.82
CA VAL A 118 4.87 -12.62 -4.24
C VAL A 118 6.18 -12.77 -5.02
N ASP A 119 7.30 -12.26 -4.51
CA ASP A 119 8.62 -12.47 -5.12
C ASP A 119 9.02 -13.95 -5.08
N PHE A 120 8.77 -14.64 -3.97
CA PHE A 120 8.98 -16.09 -3.87
C PHE A 120 8.11 -16.86 -4.87
N LEU A 121 6.84 -16.47 -5.02
CA LEU A 121 5.92 -17.05 -6.00
C LEU A 121 6.45 -16.86 -7.41
N TRP A 122 6.89 -15.65 -7.75
CA TRP A 122 7.44 -15.34 -9.07
C TRP A 122 8.68 -16.19 -9.38
N GLN A 123 9.60 -16.34 -8.42
CA GLN A 123 10.81 -17.18 -8.56
C GLN A 123 10.48 -18.67 -8.72
N ASN A 124 9.28 -19.10 -8.34
CA ASN A 124 8.83 -20.48 -8.36
C ASN A 124 7.55 -20.68 -9.19
N ILE A 125 7.24 -19.76 -10.10
CA ILE A 125 5.93 -19.72 -10.78
C ILE A 125 5.67 -20.99 -11.60
N GLU A 126 6.71 -21.60 -12.15
CA GLU A 126 6.60 -22.88 -12.86
C GLU A 126 6.10 -24.02 -11.96
N LYS A 127 6.36 -23.96 -10.65
CA LYS A 127 5.98 -25.00 -9.68
C LYS A 127 4.50 -24.97 -9.31
N ILE A 128 3.80 -23.85 -9.55
CA ILE A 128 2.34 -23.78 -9.31
C ILE A 128 1.52 -24.33 -10.49
N GLY A 129 2.18 -24.71 -11.60
CA GLY A 129 1.57 -25.43 -12.72
C GLY A 129 0.38 -24.70 -13.33
N ALA A 130 -0.72 -25.42 -13.55
CA ALA A 130 -1.92 -24.91 -14.22
C ALA A 130 -2.55 -23.69 -13.53
N VAL A 131 -2.28 -23.47 -12.23
CA VAL A 131 -2.78 -22.29 -11.49
C VAL A 131 -2.20 -20.99 -12.06
N ALA A 132 -0.97 -21.01 -12.58
CA ALA A 132 -0.37 -19.83 -13.24
C ALA A 132 -1.14 -19.41 -14.50
N GLU A 133 -1.79 -20.36 -15.16
CA GLU A 133 -2.56 -20.16 -16.39
C GLU A 133 -4.02 -19.76 -16.13
N THR A 134 -4.47 -19.74 -14.86
CA THR A 134 -5.82 -19.30 -14.50
C THR A 134 -6.06 -17.89 -15.03
N LYS A 135 -7.13 -17.71 -15.81
CA LYS A 135 -7.50 -16.40 -16.34
C LYS A 135 -7.96 -15.49 -15.23
N ILE A 136 -7.70 -14.20 -15.39
CA ILE A 136 -8.18 -13.18 -14.45
C ILE A 136 -9.71 -13.21 -14.37
N SER A 137 -10.45 -13.48 -15.45
CA SER A 137 -11.91 -13.69 -15.39
C SER A 137 -12.36 -14.77 -14.38
N ASP A 138 -11.51 -15.76 -14.10
CA ASP A 138 -11.81 -16.89 -13.20
C ASP A 138 -11.23 -16.71 -11.78
N PHE A 139 -10.58 -15.57 -11.52
CA PHE A 139 -9.96 -15.23 -10.24
C PHE A 139 -11.01 -14.98 -9.15
N LYS A 140 -10.88 -15.68 -8.01
CA LYS A 140 -11.85 -15.71 -6.89
C LYS A 140 -11.31 -15.09 -5.60
N GLY A 141 -10.01 -14.78 -5.55
CA GLY A 141 -9.35 -14.24 -4.37
C GLY A 141 -9.84 -12.85 -3.96
N ALA A 142 -10.32 -12.05 -4.90
CA ALA A 142 -10.77 -10.67 -4.67
C ALA A 142 -12.22 -10.65 -4.17
N GLU A 143 -12.44 -10.09 -2.97
CA GLU A 143 -13.78 -10.01 -2.35
C GLU A 143 -14.61 -8.81 -2.83
N SER A 144 -13.97 -7.76 -3.36
CA SER A 144 -14.64 -6.53 -3.78
C SER A 144 -14.36 -6.22 -5.24
N GLU A 145 -15.42 -6.08 -6.02
CA GLU A 145 -15.33 -5.60 -7.41
C GLU A 145 -15.28 -4.07 -7.50
N GLU A 146 -15.58 -3.35 -6.41
CA GLU A 146 -15.71 -1.89 -6.47
C GLU A 146 -14.35 -1.18 -6.40
N VAL A 147 -13.97 -0.58 -7.52
CA VAL A 147 -12.79 0.29 -7.63
C VAL A 147 -13.13 1.67 -7.08
N SER A 148 -12.49 2.04 -5.97
CA SER A 148 -12.54 3.43 -5.51
C SER A 148 -11.62 4.29 -6.35
N SER A 149 -12.17 5.36 -6.92
CA SER A 149 -11.46 6.24 -7.85
C SER A 149 -11.60 7.71 -7.49
N ILE A 150 -10.66 8.52 -8.00
CA ILE A 150 -10.61 9.98 -7.86
C ILE A 150 -10.22 10.62 -9.20
N PRO A 151 -10.66 11.86 -9.49
CA PRO A 151 -10.16 12.60 -10.65
C PRO A 151 -8.71 13.06 -10.45
N PRO A 152 -7.92 13.26 -11.53
CA PRO A 152 -6.52 13.68 -11.46
C PRO A 152 -6.34 15.07 -10.82
N THR A 153 -7.36 15.92 -10.88
CA THR A 153 -7.39 17.27 -10.30
C THR A 153 -7.61 17.28 -8.79
N THR A 154 -7.90 16.11 -8.18
CA THR A 154 -8.03 15.98 -6.73
C THR A 154 -6.73 16.38 -6.05
N LYS A 155 -6.78 17.18 -4.99
CA LYS A 155 -5.58 17.49 -4.18
C LYS A 155 -5.05 16.23 -3.52
N ALA A 156 -3.73 16.03 -3.49
CA ALA A 156 -3.12 14.84 -2.90
C ALA A 156 -3.56 14.59 -1.44
N ILE A 157 -3.71 15.63 -0.62
CA ILE A 157 -4.22 15.50 0.76
C ILE A 157 -5.65 14.95 0.82
N ASN A 158 -6.50 15.30 -0.15
CA ASN A 158 -7.87 14.81 -0.21
C ASN A 158 -7.91 13.36 -0.71
N ALA A 159 -7.01 12.98 -1.62
CA ALA A 159 -6.82 11.58 -1.98
C ALA A 159 -6.41 10.72 -0.78
N PHE A 160 -5.47 11.21 0.04
CA PHE A 160 -5.07 10.54 1.28
C PHE A 160 -6.21 10.46 2.31
N ARG A 161 -7.00 11.53 2.47
CA ARG A 161 -8.20 11.51 3.33
C ARG A 161 -9.21 10.47 2.87
N GLU A 162 -9.41 10.35 1.56
CA GLU A 162 -10.31 9.37 0.98
C GLU A 162 -9.84 7.93 1.25
N MET A 163 -8.53 7.67 1.23
CA MET A 163 -7.94 6.39 1.65
C MET A 163 -8.21 6.06 3.12
N VAL A 164 -8.10 7.07 4.00
CA VAL A 164 -8.41 6.90 5.43
C VAL A 164 -9.91 6.61 5.60
N ARG A 165 -10.77 7.40 4.96
CA ARG A 165 -12.23 7.29 5.05
C ARG A 165 -12.77 5.95 4.54
N THR A 166 -12.24 5.47 3.43
CA THR A 166 -12.63 4.19 2.81
C THR A 166 -11.85 3.00 3.33
N GLU A 167 -10.87 3.23 4.20
CA GLU A 167 -9.90 2.26 4.69
C GLU A 167 -9.06 1.57 3.58
N LYS A 168 -9.13 2.02 2.33
CA LYS A 168 -8.39 1.45 1.20
C LYS A 168 -6.98 2.03 1.12
N ALA A 169 -5.98 1.18 0.93
CA ALA A 169 -4.58 1.62 0.82
C ALA A 169 -4.25 2.35 -0.50
N GLY A 170 -5.24 2.54 -1.38
CA GLY A 170 -5.23 3.55 -2.42
C GLY A 170 -6.35 3.42 -3.44
N LEU A 171 -6.23 4.25 -4.47
CA LEU A 171 -7.32 4.75 -5.30
C LEU A 171 -6.87 4.78 -6.76
N ALA A 172 -7.78 4.42 -7.65
CA ALA A 172 -7.61 4.63 -9.09
C ALA A 172 -7.69 6.13 -9.39
N VAL A 173 -6.81 6.64 -10.23
CA VAL A 173 -6.93 7.99 -10.79
C VAL A 173 -7.56 7.84 -12.16
N VAL A 174 -8.76 8.42 -12.35
CA VAL A 174 -9.55 8.25 -13.58
C VAL A 174 -9.91 9.60 -14.20
N ASP A 175 -10.06 9.66 -15.51
CA ASP A 175 -10.59 10.85 -16.19
C ASP A 175 -12.13 10.97 -16.05
N GLU A 176 -12.70 11.97 -16.70
CA GLU A 176 -14.15 12.22 -16.72
C GLU A 176 -14.99 11.11 -17.38
N ASN A 177 -14.36 10.28 -18.22
CA ASN A 177 -14.99 9.13 -18.88
C ASN A 177 -14.78 7.83 -18.08
N GLY A 178 -14.11 7.89 -16.92
CA GLY A 178 -13.78 6.71 -16.11
C GLY A 178 -12.54 5.96 -16.57
N LYS A 179 -11.79 6.49 -17.55
CA LYS A 179 -10.56 5.87 -18.05
C LYS A 179 -9.47 5.94 -16.99
N LEU A 180 -8.83 4.82 -16.70
CA LEU A 180 -7.70 4.75 -15.77
C LEU A 180 -6.49 5.54 -16.31
N LEU A 181 -5.99 6.47 -15.50
CA LEU A 181 -4.83 7.30 -15.80
C LEU A 181 -3.62 6.96 -14.93
N ASP A 182 -3.83 6.69 -13.63
CA ASP A 182 -2.74 6.47 -12.66
C ASP A 182 -3.26 5.73 -11.40
N ASN A 183 -2.34 5.45 -10.47
CA ASN A 183 -2.62 4.94 -9.14
C ASN A 183 -2.09 5.89 -8.07
N MET A 184 -2.96 6.25 -7.12
CA MET A 184 -2.58 6.96 -5.90
C MET A 184 -2.67 6.00 -4.71
N SER A 185 -1.62 5.89 -3.89
CA SER A 185 -1.52 4.93 -2.79
C SER A 185 -0.89 5.55 -1.54
N VAL A 186 -1.04 4.87 -0.39
CA VAL A 186 -0.37 5.31 0.85
C VAL A 186 1.15 5.39 0.73
N ARG A 187 1.76 4.64 -0.22
CA ARG A 187 3.21 4.71 -0.49
C ARG A 187 3.62 6.06 -1.07
N ASP A 188 2.72 6.71 -1.80
CA ASP A 188 2.97 7.98 -2.45
C ASP A 188 3.20 9.10 -1.43
N LEU A 189 2.79 8.93 -0.16
CA LEU A 189 3.08 9.89 0.92
C LEU A 189 4.59 10.16 1.04
N ARG A 190 5.46 9.21 0.65
CA ARG A 190 6.91 9.42 0.61
C ARG A 190 7.34 10.65 -0.22
N GLY A 191 6.50 11.12 -1.15
CA GLY A 191 6.75 12.32 -1.95
C GLY A 191 6.80 13.62 -1.16
N ILE A 192 6.41 13.63 0.13
CA ILE A 192 6.62 14.75 1.05
C ILE A 192 7.91 14.64 1.88
N HIS A 193 8.72 13.59 1.67
CA HIS A 193 9.99 13.35 2.36
C HIS A 193 9.90 13.47 3.90
N THR A 194 11.04 13.69 4.55
CA THR A 194 11.14 14.16 5.93
C THR A 194 11.23 15.68 6.03
N ASP A 195 11.19 16.38 4.89
CA ASP A 195 11.36 17.82 4.82
C ASP A 195 10.01 18.53 4.79
N ALA A 196 9.72 19.28 5.86
CA ALA A 196 8.53 20.11 5.96
C ALA A 196 8.39 21.09 4.78
N GLN A 197 9.49 21.52 4.18
CA GLN A 197 9.46 22.48 3.06
C GLN A 197 8.77 21.96 1.80
N VAL A 198 8.59 20.64 1.65
CA VAL A 198 7.88 20.07 0.49
C VAL A 198 6.41 19.74 0.79
N PHE A 199 5.89 20.10 1.97
CA PHE A 199 4.52 19.78 2.37
C PHE A 199 3.46 20.45 1.49
N TRP A 200 3.78 21.59 0.87
CA TRP A 200 2.91 22.25 -0.10
C TRP A 200 2.45 21.30 -1.23
N ARG A 201 3.25 20.26 -1.56
CA ARG A 201 2.90 19.23 -2.55
C ARG A 201 1.57 18.53 -2.21
N LEU A 202 1.20 18.45 -0.93
CA LEU A 202 -0.08 17.87 -0.50
C LEU A 202 -1.30 18.65 -1.02
N TRP A 203 -1.13 19.93 -1.36
CA TRP A 203 -2.18 20.77 -1.95
C TRP A 203 -2.15 20.80 -3.48
N SER A 204 -1.14 20.19 -4.12
CA SER A 204 -1.10 20.01 -5.56
C SER A 204 -2.12 18.97 -6.03
N PRO A 205 -2.66 19.12 -7.25
CA PRO A 205 -3.37 18.06 -7.96
C PRO A 205 -2.58 16.75 -7.99
N VAL A 206 -3.27 15.61 -7.94
CA VAL A 206 -2.65 14.26 -7.91
C VAL A 206 -1.78 14.02 -9.14
N ASN A 207 -2.19 14.45 -10.34
CA ASN A 207 -1.36 14.31 -11.55
C ASN A 207 -0.02 15.05 -11.43
N GLU A 208 -0.03 16.29 -10.95
CA GLU A 208 1.19 17.08 -10.71
C GLU A 208 2.04 16.47 -9.60
N TYR A 209 1.41 16.03 -8.51
CA TYR A 209 2.07 15.35 -7.40
C TYR A 209 2.84 14.11 -7.87
N LYS A 210 2.17 13.25 -8.65
CA LYS A 210 2.73 12.02 -9.19
C LYS A 210 3.83 12.30 -10.22
N GLU A 211 3.69 13.34 -11.03
CA GLU A 211 4.75 13.76 -11.96
C GLU A 211 6.02 14.21 -11.23
N MET A 212 5.88 15.02 -10.17
CA MET A 212 7.01 15.42 -9.33
C MET A 212 7.69 14.20 -8.71
N ALA A 213 6.91 13.27 -8.15
CA ALA A 213 7.43 12.05 -7.54
C ALA A 213 8.16 11.15 -8.55
N ARG A 214 7.66 11.01 -9.79
CA ARG A 214 8.32 10.24 -10.86
C ARG A 214 9.65 10.85 -11.30
N LYS A 215 9.74 12.20 -11.38
CA LYS A 215 10.98 12.89 -11.74
C LYS A 215 12.05 12.73 -10.67
N GLU A 216 11.64 12.77 -9.40
CA GLU A 216 12.55 12.69 -8.26
C GLU A 216 12.97 11.24 -7.94
N PHE A 217 12.05 10.28 -8.15
CA PHE A 217 12.24 8.87 -7.82
C PHE A 217 11.81 7.93 -8.96
N PRO A 218 12.52 7.93 -10.10
CA PRO A 218 12.16 7.13 -11.26
C PRO A 218 12.10 5.63 -10.96
N ASP A 219 12.93 5.14 -10.04
CA ASP A 219 13.00 3.71 -9.69
C ASP A 219 11.93 3.27 -8.67
N LYS A 220 11.12 4.19 -8.14
CA LYS A 220 10.11 3.89 -7.09
C LYS A 220 8.68 3.87 -7.60
N THR A 221 8.46 4.32 -8.84
CA THR A 221 7.14 4.40 -9.46
C THR A 221 7.23 3.82 -10.87
N PRO A 222 6.30 2.96 -11.29
CA PRO A 222 6.25 2.51 -12.68
C PRO A 222 6.22 3.68 -13.66
N ALA A 223 7.03 3.61 -14.71
CA ALA A 223 7.10 4.65 -15.74
C ALA A 223 5.82 4.74 -16.58
N ALA A 224 5.10 3.62 -16.72
CA ALA A 224 3.86 3.51 -17.47
C ALA A 224 2.72 3.02 -16.57
N LEU A 225 1.49 3.27 -17.02
CA LEU A 225 0.31 2.72 -16.38
C LEU A 225 0.35 1.19 -16.43
N VAL A 226 0.09 0.55 -15.29
CA VAL A 226 0.11 -0.91 -15.15
C VAL A 226 -1.30 -1.42 -14.92
N PHE A 227 -1.78 -2.29 -15.81
CA PHE A 227 -3.09 -2.93 -15.74
C PHE A 227 -3.02 -4.35 -16.32
N VAL A 228 -4.09 -5.11 -16.14
CA VAL A 228 -4.33 -6.41 -16.82
C VAL A 228 -5.74 -6.45 -17.39
N LEU A 229 -5.96 -7.34 -18.36
CA LEU A 229 -7.27 -7.65 -18.92
C LEU A 229 -7.86 -8.90 -18.24
N PRO A 230 -9.20 -9.10 -18.29
CA PRO A 230 -9.83 -10.33 -17.81
C PRO A 230 -9.30 -11.60 -18.49
N THR A 231 -8.79 -11.47 -19.72
CA THR A 231 -8.21 -12.56 -20.50
C THR A 231 -6.77 -12.88 -20.14
N ASP A 232 -6.06 -11.99 -19.43
CA ASP A 232 -4.70 -12.24 -18.96
C ASP A 232 -4.70 -13.40 -17.94
N SER A 233 -3.53 -13.97 -17.70
CA SER A 233 -3.34 -15.06 -16.74
C SER A 233 -2.83 -14.55 -15.38
N LEU A 234 -2.94 -15.41 -14.37
CA LEU A 234 -2.34 -15.20 -13.06
C LEU A 234 -0.83 -14.98 -13.16
N PHE A 235 -0.14 -15.69 -14.06
CA PHE A 235 1.27 -15.49 -14.38
C PHE A 235 1.57 -14.02 -14.66
N THR A 236 0.81 -13.39 -15.54
CA THR A 236 0.98 -11.97 -15.91
C THR A 236 0.80 -11.05 -14.71
N VAL A 237 -0.15 -11.34 -13.83
CA VAL A 237 -0.36 -10.56 -12.59
C VAL A 237 0.84 -10.71 -11.65
N VAL A 238 1.30 -11.94 -11.40
CA VAL A 238 2.45 -12.20 -10.52
C VAL A 238 3.71 -11.54 -11.08
N GLU A 239 3.97 -11.68 -12.38
CA GLU A 239 5.12 -11.06 -13.06
C GLU A 239 5.12 -9.54 -12.87
N LYS A 240 4.00 -8.87 -13.20
CA LYS A 240 3.88 -7.42 -13.08
C LYS A 240 4.03 -6.96 -11.63
N MET A 241 3.41 -7.66 -10.68
CA MET A 241 3.54 -7.30 -9.26
C MET A 241 4.96 -7.43 -8.73
N ALA A 242 5.64 -8.55 -9.04
CA ALA A 242 7.01 -8.81 -8.58
C ALA A 242 8.03 -7.88 -9.26
N LYS A 243 8.03 -7.81 -10.60
CA LYS A 243 9.03 -7.03 -11.36
C LYS A 243 8.89 -5.53 -11.19
N LEU A 244 7.66 -5.02 -11.04
CA LEU A 244 7.40 -3.58 -10.89
C LEU A 244 7.26 -3.18 -9.41
N HIS A 245 7.40 -4.12 -8.48
CA HIS A 245 7.28 -3.91 -7.04
C HIS A 245 6.00 -3.16 -6.63
N ILE A 246 4.87 -3.51 -7.25
CA ILE A 246 3.55 -2.91 -6.99
C ILE A 246 2.71 -3.80 -6.08
N HIS A 247 1.89 -3.17 -5.23
CA HIS A 247 1.05 -3.88 -4.26
C HIS A 247 -0.36 -4.17 -4.78
N ARG A 248 -0.71 -3.59 -5.93
CA ARG A 248 -2.00 -3.76 -6.58
C ARG A 248 -1.90 -3.55 -8.06
N ILE A 249 -2.84 -4.13 -8.79
CA ILE A 249 -3.01 -3.97 -10.22
C ILE A 249 -4.49 -3.85 -10.53
N TYR A 250 -4.84 -2.97 -11.47
CA TYR A 250 -6.22 -2.82 -11.92
C TYR A 250 -6.50 -3.78 -13.06
N VAL A 251 -7.67 -4.41 -13.01
CA VAL A 251 -8.25 -5.13 -14.14
C VAL A 251 -9.11 -4.14 -14.88
N VAL A 252 -8.86 -3.94 -16.17
CA VAL A 252 -9.64 -3.02 -17.02
C VAL A 252 -10.47 -3.78 -18.04
N ASP A 253 -11.53 -3.17 -18.54
CA ASP A 253 -12.44 -3.76 -19.53
C ASP A 253 -11.77 -4.10 -20.87
N SER A 254 -10.98 -3.17 -21.41
CA SER A 254 -10.25 -3.30 -22.67
C SER A 254 -8.99 -2.44 -22.67
N ALA A 255 -8.09 -2.66 -23.62
CA ALA A 255 -6.87 -1.87 -23.77
C ALA A 255 -7.14 -0.45 -24.30
N GLU A 256 -8.30 -0.25 -24.93
CA GLU A 256 -8.70 1.01 -25.55
C GLU A 256 -9.38 1.96 -24.56
N SER A 257 -10.41 1.46 -23.85
CA SER A 257 -11.17 2.25 -22.87
C SER A 257 -10.48 2.36 -21.52
N LEU A 258 -9.75 1.33 -21.09
CA LEU A 258 -9.06 1.25 -19.78
C LEU A 258 -9.99 1.58 -18.59
N THR A 259 -11.26 1.22 -18.67
CA THR A 259 -12.21 1.41 -17.56
C THR A 259 -11.89 0.38 -16.48
N PRO A 260 -11.53 0.78 -15.25
CA PRO A 260 -11.15 -0.16 -14.21
C PRO A 260 -12.39 -0.92 -13.71
N LEU A 261 -12.40 -2.22 -13.94
CA LEU A 261 -13.47 -3.13 -13.51
C LEU A 261 -13.31 -3.57 -12.07
N ARG A 262 -12.08 -3.84 -11.64
CA ARG A 262 -11.74 -4.25 -10.26
C ARG A 262 -10.26 -4.04 -9.98
N VAL A 263 -9.85 -4.22 -8.72
CA VAL A 263 -8.45 -4.18 -8.28
C VAL A 263 -8.06 -5.52 -7.67
N ILE A 264 -6.88 -6.03 -8.03
CA ILE A 264 -6.25 -7.19 -7.39
C ILE A 264 -5.10 -6.67 -6.53
N THR A 265 -5.11 -6.99 -5.25
CA THR A 265 -4.03 -6.70 -4.29
C THR A 265 -3.14 -7.92 -4.05
N GLN A 266 -2.00 -7.74 -3.39
CA GLN A 266 -1.17 -8.86 -2.97
C GLN A 266 -1.91 -9.82 -2.03
N THR A 267 -2.78 -9.33 -1.14
CA THR A 267 -3.63 -10.19 -0.30
C THR A 267 -4.52 -11.11 -1.16
N ASP A 268 -5.20 -10.54 -2.15
CA ASP A 268 -6.08 -11.28 -3.05
C ASP A 268 -5.30 -12.34 -3.83
N LEU A 269 -4.10 -11.99 -4.30
CA LEU A 269 -3.21 -12.89 -5.01
C LEU A 269 -2.77 -14.07 -4.13
N LEU A 270 -2.34 -13.82 -2.90
CA LEU A 270 -1.96 -14.90 -1.96
C LEU A 270 -3.16 -15.80 -1.65
N LYS A 271 -4.35 -15.22 -1.49
CA LYS A 271 -5.60 -15.96 -1.27
C LYS A 271 -5.98 -16.82 -2.48
N GLU A 272 -5.85 -16.31 -3.70
CA GLU A 272 -6.11 -17.06 -4.94
C GLU A 272 -5.24 -18.32 -5.02
N VAL A 273 -3.95 -18.21 -4.71
CA VAL A 273 -3.04 -19.36 -4.73
C VAL A 273 -3.48 -20.43 -3.72
N LEU A 274 -3.92 -20.03 -2.52
CA LEU A 274 -4.42 -20.97 -1.51
C LEU A 274 -5.71 -21.67 -1.96
N LEU A 275 -6.64 -20.96 -2.59
CA LEU A 275 -7.92 -21.51 -3.05
C LEU A 275 -7.78 -22.56 -4.16
N ASN A 276 -6.67 -22.51 -4.91
CA ASN A 276 -6.39 -23.41 -6.03
C ASN A 276 -5.42 -24.55 -5.68
N GLN A 277 -4.96 -24.65 -4.43
CA GLN A 277 -4.23 -25.84 -3.97
C GLN A 277 -5.23 -26.97 -3.66
N LYS A 278 -5.40 -27.88 -4.62
CA LYS A 278 -6.06 -29.18 -4.41
C LYS A 278 -5.04 -30.30 -4.44
#